data_AF-A0A524II79-F1
#
_entry.id   AF-A0A524II79-F1
#
_cell.length_a   1.000
_cell.length_b   1.000
_cell.length_c   1.000
_cell.angle_alpha   90.00
_cell.angle_beta   90.00
_cell.angle_gamma   90.00
#
_symmetry.space_group_name_H-M   'P 1'
#
loop_
_entity.id
_entity.type
_entity.pdbx_description
1 polymer ?
#
loop_
_entity_poly.entity_id
_entity_poly.type
_entity_poly.pdbx_seq_one_letter_code
_entity_poly.pdbx_strand_id
1 'polypeptide(L)'
;TGIVERLPGRSPPWAEYLTFALTARVMFDHEMRHVELAEATRPSVRFNDWWIEGGEHGPVLEDWHTHLTTLFPDVRPRRWLEIRAIDMPARPWWSVPPTLLAALLYDQRALREIEELFGSLPDEPAELSALASRSGLADTRLQELAAACFDVCGSAVRRFPTGWFGNEALEALFNFRERYIETGKTQADEARAAGLVTTLSATAASLPPQSS
;
A
#
# COMPACT_ATOMS: atom_id res chain seq x y z
N THR A 1 -6.39 -8.14 0.49
CA THR A 1 -5.91 -6.78 0.79
C THR A 1 -4.40 -6.86 0.98
N GLY A 2 -3.72 -5.74 1.23
CA GLY A 2 -2.27 -5.75 1.48
C GLY A 2 -1.44 -5.79 0.20
N ILE A 3 -0.20 -6.27 0.33
CA ILE A 3 0.74 -6.46 -0.77
C ILE A 3 0.22 -7.54 -1.73
N VAL A 4 0.16 -7.22 -3.02
CA VAL A 4 -0.13 -8.20 -4.07
C VAL A 4 1.08 -9.12 -4.22
N GLU A 5 0.86 -10.42 -4.08
CA GLU A 5 1.92 -11.42 -4.16
C GLU A 5 2.60 -11.43 -5.52
N ARG A 6 3.92 -11.58 -5.50
CA ARG A 6 4.75 -11.72 -6.70
C ARG A 6 4.55 -13.12 -7.27
N LEU A 7 4.32 -13.21 -8.57
CA LEU A 7 4.23 -14.51 -9.23
C LEU A 7 5.64 -15.08 -9.47
N PRO A 8 5.85 -16.40 -9.39
CA PRO A 8 7.14 -17.01 -9.68
C PRO A 8 7.64 -16.63 -11.09
N GLY A 9 8.96 -16.45 -11.21
CA GLY A 9 9.59 -16.00 -12.45
C GLY A 9 9.47 -14.48 -12.67
N ARG A 10 10.01 -13.98 -13.79
CA ARG A 10 9.94 -12.54 -14.14
C ARG A 10 8.56 -12.16 -14.71
N SER A 11 7.50 -12.44 -13.95
CA SER A 11 6.15 -12.03 -14.32
C SER A 11 6.01 -10.50 -14.24
N PRO A 12 5.35 -9.85 -15.20
CA PRO A 12 5.16 -8.41 -15.15
C PRO A 12 4.11 -8.04 -14.08
N PRO A 13 4.22 -6.87 -13.42
CA PRO A 13 3.30 -6.47 -12.33
C PRO A 13 1.81 -6.48 -12.69
N TRP A 14 1.47 -6.20 -13.95
CA TRP A 14 0.07 -6.23 -14.40
C TRP A 14 -0.51 -7.65 -14.39
N ALA A 15 0.31 -8.68 -14.60
CA ALA A 15 -0.13 -10.07 -14.58
C ALA A 15 -0.37 -10.56 -13.14
N GLU A 16 0.50 -10.13 -12.22
CA GLU A 16 0.35 -10.37 -10.78
C GLU A 16 -0.96 -9.75 -10.28
N TYR A 17 -1.21 -8.49 -10.65
CA TYR A 17 -2.45 -7.81 -10.31
C TYR A 17 -3.68 -8.46 -10.95
N LEU A 18 -3.60 -8.87 -12.21
CA LEU A 18 -4.70 -9.56 -12.89
C LEU A 18 -5.05 -10.87 -12.18
N THR A 19 -4.04 -11.66 -11.81
CA THR A 19 -4.25 -12.91 -11.05
C THR A 19 -4.87 -12.63 -9.68
N PHE A 20 -4.39 -11.61 -8.96
CA PHE A 20 -4.99 -11.18 -7.70
C PHE A 20 -6.47 -10.79 -7.88
N ALA A 21 -6.77 -9.99 -8.90
CA ALA A 21 -8.12 -9.52 -9.15
C ALA A 21 -9.06 -10.67 -9.60
N LEU A 22 -8.60 -11.58 -10.45
CA LEU A 22 -9.39 -12.74 -10.89
C LEU A 22 -9.70 -13.70 -9.74
N THR A 23 -8.76 -13.91 -8.82
CA THR A 23 -8.91 -14.86 -7.70
C THR A 23 -9.55 -14.23 -6.46
N ALA A 24 -9.75 -12.90 -6.45
CA ALA A 24 -10.46 -12.21 -5.39
C ALA A 24 -11.96 -12.55 -5.39
N ARG A 25 -12.53 -12.53 -4.17
CA ARG A 25 -13.96 -12.74 -3.95
C ARG A 25 -14.77 -11.57 -4.52
N VAL A 26 -15.84 -11.89 -5.23
CA VAL A 26 -16.82 -10.91 -5.72
C VAL A 26 -17.65 -10.44 -4.54
N MET A 27 -17.77 -9.13 -4.38
CA MET A 27 -18.61 -8.53 -3.34
C MET A 27 -20.03 -8.29 -3.86
N PHE A 28 -20.13 -7.68 -5.03
CA PHE A 28 -21.39 -7.37 -5.72
C PHE A 28 -21.22 -7.46 -7.25
N ASP A 29 -22.33 -7.67 -7.95
CA ASP A 29 -22.46 -7.35 -9.37
C ASP A 29 -22.55 -5.82 -9.59
N HIS A 30 -22.58 -5.39 -10.85
CA HIS A 30 -22.68 -3.98 -11.24
C HIS A 30 -24.02 -3.32 -10.88
N GLU A 31 -25.04 -4.11 -10.55
CA GLU A 31 -26.32 -3.64 -10.02
C GLU A 31 -26.33 -3.62 -8.47
N MET A 32 -25.17 -3.80 -7.84
CA MET A 32 -24.95 -3.82 -6.39
C MET A 32 -25.68 -4.98 -5.67
N ARG A 33 -25.91 -6.09 -6.38
CA ARG A 33 -26.51 -7.31 -5.82
C ARG A 33 -25.44 -8.33 -5.48
N HIS A 34 -25.74 -9.21 -4.52
CA HIS A 34 -24.87 -10.34 -4.22
C HIS A 34 -24.88 -11.34 -5.37
N VAL A 35 -23.70 -11.90 -5.66
CA VAL A 35 -23.52 -12.95 -6.67
C VAL A 35 -23.54 -14.30 -5.98
N GLU A 36 -24.51 -15.13 -6.34
CA GLU A 36 -24.62 -16.52 -5.92
C GLU A 36 -24.55 -17.41 -7.15
N LEU A 37 -23.67 -18.42 -7.15
CA LEU A 37 -23.68 -19.48 -8.16
C LEU A 37 -24.57 -20.62 -7.64
N ALA A 38 -25.38 -21.21 -8.53
CA ALA A 38 -26.52 -22.08 -8.19
C ALA A 38 -26.18 -23.38 -7.41
N GLU A 39 -24.92 -23.64 -7.11
CA GLU A 39 -24.46 -24.81 -6.32
C GLU A 39 -23.37 -24.43 -5.29
N ALA A 40 -23.09 -23.14 -5.10
CA ALA A 40 -22.04 -22.67 -4.20
C ALA A 40 -22.49 -22.80 -2.73
N THR A 41 -22.05 -23.86 -2.07
CA THR A 41 -22.12 -24.03 -0.60
C THR A 41 -21.20 -23.05 0.16
N ARG A 42 -20.52 -22.14 -0.54
CA ARG A 42 -19.58 -21.18 0.04
C ARG A 42 -20.08 -19.75 -0.15
N PRO A 43 -20.09 -18.92 0.90
CA PRO A 43 -20.66 -17.55 0.88
C PRO A 43 -19.81 -16.53 0.09
N SER A 44 -18.90 -16.97 -0.79
CA SER A 44 -18.13 -16.04 -1.63
C SER A 44 -17.58 -16.70 -2.89
N VAL A 45 -18.08 -16.26 -4.03
CA VAL A 45 -17.65 -16.66 -5.38
C VAL A 45 -16.39 -15.85 -5.75
N ARG A 46 -15.38 -16.46 -6.36
CA ARG A 46 -14.24 -15.73 -6.96
C ARG A 46 -14.59 -15.25 -8.36
N PHE A 47 -13.99 -14.16 -8.82
CA PHE A 47 -14.33 -13.61 -10.14
C PHE A 47 -14.03 -14.59 -11.29
N ASN A 48 -12.93 -15.35 -11.21
CA ASN A 48 -12.58 -16.37 -12.20
C ASN A 48 -13.63 -17.50 -12.24
N ASP A 49 -14.14 -17.92 -11.08
CA ASP A 49 -15.15 -18.97 -10.98
C ASP A 49 -16.47 -18.46 -11.58
N TRP A 50 -16.87 -17.21 -11.27
CA TRP A 50 -18.04 -16.58 -11.89
C TRP A 50 -17.91 -16.46 -13.43
N TRP A 51 -16.72 -16.08 -13.91
CA TRP A 51 -16.43 -15.97 -15.34
C TRP A 51 -16.54 -17.33 -16.07
N ILE A 52 -16.06 -18.41 -15.46
CA ILE A 52 -16.00 -19.74 -16.07
C ILE A 52 -17.33 -20.48 -15.92
N GLU A 53 -17.94 -20.44 -14.74
CA GLU A 53 -19.09 -21.27 -14.34
C GLU A 53 -20.42 -20.54 -14.45
N GLY A 54 -20.42 -19.20 -14.60
CA GLY A 54 -21.65 -18.39 -14.56
C GLY A 54 -22.60 -18.63 -15.75
N GLY A 55 -22.13 -19.17 -16.87
CA GLY A 55 -22.96 -19.44 -18.05
C GLY A 55 -23.72 -18.20 -18.53
N GLU A 56 -25.04 -18.30 -18.64
CA GLU A 56 -25.93 -17.17 -19.01
C GLU A 56 -25.97 -16.06 -17.95
N HIS A 57 -25.58 -16.35 -16.71
CA HIS A 57 -25.46 -15.39 -15.61
C HIS A 57 -24.00 -15.02 -15.34
N GLY A 58 -23.10 -15.24 -16.30
CA GLY A 58 -21.70 -14.83 -16.20
C GLY A 58 -21.54 -13.30 -16.10
N PRO A 59 -20.39 -12.82 -15.60
CA PRO A 59 -20.13 -11.40 -15.45
C PRO A 59 -20.04 -10.68 -16.80
N VAL A 60 -20.57 -9.46 -16.84
CA VAL A 60 -20.31 -8.50 -17.91
C VAL A 60 -19.12 -7.59 -17.58
N LEU A 61 -18.74 -6.71 -18.51
CA LEU A 61 -17.58 -5.84 -18.32
C LEU A 61 -17.79 -4.85 -17.16
N GLU A 62 -19.02 -4.42 -16.94
CA GLU A 62 -19.44 -3.56 -15.84
C GLU A 62 -19.22 -4.25 -14.47
N ASP A 63 -19.41 -5.58 -14.40
CA ASP A 63 -19.13 -6.36 -13.20
C ASP A 63 -17.64 -6.37 -12.89
N TRP A 64 -16.79 -6.52 -13.91
CA TRP A 64 -15.34 -6.43 -13.75
C TRP A 64 -14.92 -5.05 -13.23
N HIS A 65 -15.48 -3.98 -13.79
CA HIS A 65 -15.19 -2.63 -13.34
C HIS A 65 -15.62 -2.41 -11.89
N THR A 66 -16.81 -2.86 -11.51
CA THR A 66 -17.31 -2.82 -10.13
C THR A 66 -16.43 -3.64 -9.19
N HIS A 67 -16.10 -4.87 -9.56
CA HIS A 67 -15.21 -5.76 -8.80
C HIS A 67 -13.86 -5.12 -8.50
N LEU A 68 -13.22 -4.47 -9.49
CA LEU A 68 -11.95 -3.78 -9.26
C LEU A 68 -12.07 -2.61 -8.24
N THR A 69 -13.26 -2.03 -8.02
CA THR A 69 -13.49 -0.98 -6.99
C THR A 69 -13.54 -1.51 -5.57
N THR A 70 -13.87 -2.80 -5.41
CA THR A 70 -13.98 -3.45 -4.10
C THR A 70 -12.67 -4.10 -3.65
N LEU A 71 -11.61 -4.03 -4.48
CA LEU A 71 -10.28 -4.50 -4.12
C LEU A 71 -9.50 -3.41 -3.38
N PHE A 72 -8.90 -3.78 -2.25
CA PHE A 72 -8.09 -2.90 -1.39
C PHE A 72 -6.66 -3.42 -1.19
N PRO A 73 -5.84 -3.53 -2.25
CA PRO A 73 -4.39 -3.72 -2.10
C PRO A 73 -3.70 -2.43 -1.65
N ASP A 74 -2.45 -2.53 -1.20
CA ASP A 74 -1.65 -1.37 -0.77
C ASP A 74 -1.36 -0.39 -1.92
N VAL A 75 -1.20 -0.93 -3.14
CA VAL A 75 -1.12 -0.17 -4.39
C VAL A 75 -2.17 -0.69 -5.33
N ARG A 76 -3.13 0.17 -5.73
CA ARG A 76 -4.20 -0.20 -6.67
C ARG A 76 -3.96 0.45 -8.03
N PRO A 77 -3.74 -0.33 -9.10
CA PRO A 77 -3.66 0.19 -10.45
C PRO A 77 -5.06 0.53 -10.99
N ARG A 78 -5.12 1.70 -11.62
CA ARG A 78 -6.21 2.22 -12.45
C ARG A 78 -5.56 2.77 -13.73
N ARG A 79 -6.14 3.84 -14.30
CA ARG A 79 -5.41 4.72 -15.24
C ARG A 79 -4.27 5.51 -14.55
N TRP A 80 -4.19 5.42 -13.22
CA TRP A 80 -3.17 5.96 -12.33
C TRP A 80 -2.86 4.92 -11.24
N LEU A 81 -1.89 5.18 -10.37
CA LEU A 81 -1.65 4.36 -9.18
C LEU A 81 -2.28 5.03 -7.96
N GLU A 82 -3.05 4.28 -7.19
CA GLU A 82 -3.55 4.70 -5.88
C GLU A 82 -2.69 4.05 -4.79
N ILE A 83 -1.98 4.86 -4.00
CA ILE A 83 -1.23 4.41 -2.83
C ILE A 83 -2.14 4.47 -1.61
N ARG A 84 -2.37 3.33 -0.96
CA ARG A 84 -3.42 3.16 0.06
C ARG A 84 -2.88 2.79 1.45
N ALA A 85 -1.59 2.46 1.55
CA ALA A 85 -0.95 2.06 2.81
C ALA A 85 -0.44 3.24 3.67
N ILE A 86 -0.83 4.48 3.34
CA ILE A 86 -0.33 5.68 4.04
C ILE A 86 -1.39 6.16 5.03
N ASP A 87 -1.04 6.14 6.31
CA ASP A 87 -1.83 6.79 7.36
C ASP A 87 -1.90 8.29 7.15
N MET A 88 -3.04 8.90 7.46
CA MET A 88 -3.20 10.35 7.39
C MET A 88 -2.24 11.04 8.38
N PRO A 89 -1.24 11.81 7.92
CA PRO A 89 -0.30 12.41 8.84
C PRO A 89 -0.90 13.66 9.49
N ALA A 90 -0.26 14.17 10.55
CA ALA A 90 -0.72 15.41 11.17
C ALA A 90 -0.59 16.59 10.18
N ARG A 91 -1.38 17.65 10.36
CA ARG A 91 -1.48 18.78 9.42
C ARG A 91 -0.13 19.36 8.93
N PRO A 92 0.91 19.55 9.79
CA PRO A 92 2.20 20.05 9.33
C PRO A 92 2.90 19.14 8.31
N TRP A 93 2.53 17.86 8.26
CA TRP A 93 3.17 16.80 7.50
C TRP A 93 2.35 16.31 6.30
N TRP A 94 1.18 16.91 6.02
CA TRP A 94 0.29 16.49 4.91
C TRP A 94 0.97 16.47 3.54
N SER A 95 1.92 17.37 3.32
CA SER A 95 2.67 17.47 2.07
C SER A 95 3.79 16.42 1.95
N VAL A 96 4.20 15.78 3.04
CA VAL A 96 5.36 14.88 3.06
C VAL A 96 5.12 13.64 2.19
N PRO A 97 4.04 12.85 2.38
CA PRO A 97 3.82 11.67 1.54
C PRO A 97 3.71 11.97 0.02
N PRO A 98 2.92 12.95 -0.47
CA PRO A 98 2.85 13.22 -1.89
C PRO A 98 4.17 13.78 -2.45
N THR A 99 4.91 14.58 -1.68
CA THR A 99 6.24 15.08 -2.09
C THR A 99 7.24 13.94 -2.24
N LEU A 100 7.29 13.05 -1.24
CA LEU A 100 8.16 11.88 -1.24
C LEU A 100 7.85 10.97 -2.44
N LEU A 101 6.57 10.60 -2.62
CA LEU A 101 6.15 9.74 -3.73
C LEU A 101 6.41 10.37 -5.10
N ALA A 102 6.08 11.65 -5.30
CA ALA A 102 6.31 12.32 -6.57
C ALA A 102 7.81 12.38 -6.90
N ALA A 103 8.64 12.76 -5.93
CA ALA A 103 10.08 12.84 -6.11
C ALA A 103 10.70 11.48 -6.45
N LEU A 104 10.30 10.42 -5.73
CA LEU A 104 10.84 9.07 -5.94
C LEU A 104 10.35 8.40 -7.22
N LEU A 105 9.08 8.64 -7.62
CA LEU A 105 8.46 7.94 -8.74
C LEU A 105 8.57 8.69 -10.08
N TYR A 106 8.63 10.02 -10.07
CA TYR A 106 8.63 10.81 -11.32
C TYR A 106 10.04 11.22 -11.77
N ASP A 107 11.04 11.24 -10.86
CA ASP A 107 12.43 11.38 -11.26
C ASP A 107 13.03 10.00 -11.60
N GLN A 108 13.39 9.80 -12.86
CA GLN A 108 13.88 8.49 -13.34
C GLN A 108 15.13 8.00 -12.61
N ARG A 109 15.97 8.91 -12.11
CA ARG A 109 17.17 8.54 -11.39
C ARG A 109 16.81 8.06 -9.98
N ALA A 110 15.95 8.78 -9.29
CA ALA A 110 15.42 8.40 -7.99
C ALA A 110 14.72 7.04 -8.05
N LEU A 111 13.89 6.83 -9.08
CA LEU A 111 13.19 5.57 -9.29
C LEU A 111 14.16 4.38 -9.40
N ARG A 112 15.22 4.51 -10.20
CA ARG A 112 16.24 3.45 -10.31
C ARG A 112 16.97 3.21 -8.99
N GLU A 113 17.34 4.27 -8.27
CA GLU A 113 18.02 4.16 -6.99
C GLU A 113 17.15 3.42 -5.95
N ILE A 114 15.83 3.69 -5.90
CA ILE A 114 14.94 2.94 -5.01
C ILE A 114 14.69 1.50 -5.50
N GLU A 115 14.59 1.27 -6.81
CA GLU A 115 14.43 -0.08 -7.37
C GLU A 115 15.63 -0.96 -7.03
N GLU A 116 16.85 -0.42 -7.11
CA GLU A 116 18.08 -1.09 -6.70
C GLU A 116 18.11 -1.32 -5.19
N LEU A 117 17.76 -0.31 -4.39
CA LEU A 117 17.73 -0.42 -2.92
C LEU A 117 16.80 -1.56 -2.48
N PHE A 118 15.54 -1.53 -2.90
CA PHE A 118 14.54 -2.52 -2.50
C PHE A 118 14.74 -3.88 -3.19
N GLY A 119 15.24 -3.90 -4.43
CA GLY A 119 15.53 -5.14 -5.15
C GLY A 119 16.73 -5.92 -4.61
N SER A 120 17.58 -5.29 -3.80
CA SER A 120 18.71 -5.93 -3.13
C SER A 120 18.36 -6.56 -1.78
N LEU A 121 17.17 -6.30 -1.25
CA LEU A 121 16.75 -6.82 0.05
C LEU A 121 16.42 -8.31 -0.07
N PRO A 122 16.79 -9.12 0.93
CA PRO A 122 16.50 -10.55 0.93
C PRO A 122 15.04 -10.88 1.27
N ASP A 123 14.32 -9.93 1.87
CA ASP A 123 12.96 -10.09 2.36
C ASP A 123 11.94 -9.94 1.25
N GLU A 124 10.90 -10.75 1.31
CA GLU A 124 9.74 -10.53 0.44
C GLU A 124 9.01 -9.24 0.86
N PRO A 125 8.41 -8.48 -0.08
CA PRO A 125 7.75 -7.22 0.22
C PRO A 125 6.67 -7.31 1.32
N ALA A 126 5.98 -8.46 1.41
CA ALA A 126 4.99 -8.71 2.45
C ALA A 126 5.61 -8.85 3.85
N GLU A 127 6.81 -9.43 3.96
CA GLU A 127 7.54 -9.59 5.22
C GLU A 127 8.03 -8.23 5.74
N LEU A 128 8.59 -7.42 4.83
CA LEU A 128 9.03 -6.06 5.13
C LEU A 128 7.86 -5.17 5.57
N SER A 129 6.71 -5.27 4.90
CA SER A 129 5.49 -4.54 5.27
C SER A 129 4.99 -4.97 6.66
N ALA A 130 5.01 -6.26 6.96
CA ALA A 130 4.61 -6.79 8.27
C ALA A 130 5.57 -6.34 9.38
N LEU A 131 6.88 -6.27 9.11
CA LEU A 131 7.87 -5.70 10.03
C LEU A 131 7.60 -4.22 10.29
N ALA A 132 7.35 -3.44 9.23
CA ALA A 132 7.05 -2.01 9.34
C ALA A 132 5.79 -1.73 10.17
N SER A 133 4.76 -2.57 10.01
CA SER A 133 3.50 -2.44 10.75
C SER A 133 3.66 -2.69 12.26
N ARG A 134 4.61 -3.53 12.66
CA ARG A 134 4.86 -3.88 14.07
C ARG A 134 5.87 -2.95 14.74
N SER A 135 7.00 -2.73 14.07
CA SER A 135 8.17 -2.08 14.67
C SER A 135 8.36 -0.64 14.23
N GLY A 136 7.77 -0.23 13.10
CA GLY A 136 7.99 1.10 12.54
C GLY A 136 9.46 1.45 12.43
N LEU A 137 9.81 2.68 12.80
CA LEU A 137 11.18 3.20 12.76
C LEU A 137 12.03 2.83 13.99
N ALA A 138 11.48 2.09 14.96
CA ALA A 138 12.27 1.55 16.06
C ALA A 138 13.14 0.36 15.62
N ASP A 139 12.85 -0.24 14.47
CA ASP A 139 13.73 -1.18 13.80
C ASP A 139 14.81 -0.41 13.02
N THR A 140 16.08 -0.61 13.39
CA THR A 140 17.21 0.13 12.81
C THR A 140 17.29 -0.03 11.29
N ARG A 141 16.98 -1.21 10.76
CA ARG A 141 17.03 -1.45 9.31
C ARG A 141 15.94 -0.69 8.58
N LEU A 142 14.72 -0.65 9.13
CA LEU A 142 13.64 0.17 8.57
C LEU A 142 13.96 1.66 8.67
N GLN A 143 14.61 2.10 9.76
CA GLN A 143 15.07 3.47 9.92
C GLN A 143 16.11 3.84 8.84
N GLU A 144 17.09 2.99 8.59
CA GLU A 144 18.12 3.17 7.55
C GLU A 144 17.51 3.21 6.15
N LEU A 145 16.56 2.31 5.85
CA LEU A 145 15.84 2.31 4.57
C LEU A 145 15.03 3.59 4.38
N ALA A 146 14.36 4.07 5.44
CA ALA A 146 13.64 5.33 5.39
C ALA A 146 14.61 6.51 5.17
N ALA A 147 15.75 6.56 5.88
CA ALA A 147 16.76 7.59 5.69
C ALA A 147 17.28 7.62 4.24
N ALA A 148 17.59 6.45 3.68
CA ALA A 148 18.00 6.34 2.28
C ALA A 148 16.92 6.85 1.31
N CYS A 149 15.65 6.53 1.52
CA CYS A 149 14.55 7.07 0.72
C CYS A 149 14.46 8.59 0.80
N PHE A 150 14.65 9.18 1.99
CA PHE A 150 14.66 10.63 2.18
C PHE A 150 15.89 11.29 1.55
N ASP A 151 17.05 10.65 1.53
CA ASP A 151 18.25 11.12 0.83
C ASP A 151 18.06 11.17 -0.69
N VAL A 152 17.51 10.08 -1.26
CA VAL A 152 17.18 10.00 -2.68
C VAL A 152 16.15 11.08 -3.04
N CYS A 153 15.10 11.22 -2.21
CA CYS A 153 14.08 12.25 -2.38
C CYS A 153 14.68 13.67 -2.35
N GLY A 154 15.49 13.99 -1.34
CA GLY A 154 16.13 15.30 -1.19
C GLY A 154 17.05 15.66 -2.38
N SER A 155 17.66 14.65 -3.01
CA SER A 155 18.42 14.82 -4.25
C SER A 155 17.51 15.00 -5.45
N ALA A 156 16.40 14.25 -5.52
CA ALA A 156 15.44 14.25 -6.62
C ALA A 156 14.69 15.58 -6.74
N VAL A 157 14.19 16.13 -5.64
CA VAL A 157 13.40 17.38 -5.66
C VAL A 157 14.13 18.55 -6.32
N ARG A 158 15.48 18.56 -6.29
CA ARG A 158 16.32 19.60 -6.92
C ARG A 158 16.35 19.52 -8.45
N ARG A 159 15.93 18.40 -9.03
CA ARG A 159 15.88 18.17 -10.49
C ARG A 159 14.53 18.49 -11.11
N PHE A 160 13.50 18.73 -10.30
CA PHE A 160 12.19 19.16 -10.78
C PHE A 160 12.21 20.64 -11.19
N PRO A 161 11.30 21.07 -12.08
CA PRO A 161 11.15 22.48 -12.43
C PRO A 161 10.91 23.35 -11.19
N THR A 162 11.41 24.59 -11.24
CA THR A 162 11.17 25.56 -10.17
C THR A 162 9.68 25.75 -9.92
N GLY A 163 9.27 25.71 -8.64
CA GLY A 163 7.86 25.84 -8.25
C GLY A 163 7.05 24.55 -8.34
N TRP A 164 7.63 23.43 -8.79
CA TRP A 164 6.95 22.13 -8.76
C TRP A 164 6.58 21.72 -7.33
N PHE A 165 7.52 21.86 -6.40
CA PHE A 165 7.28 21.71 -4.97
C PHE A 165 7.24 23.10 -4.32
N GLY A 166 6.23 23.36 -3.50
CA GLY A 166 6.16 24.56 -2.68
C GLY A 166 7.23 24.55 -1.58
N ASN A 167 7.71 25.73 -1.17
CA ASN A 167 8.72 25.86 -0.12
C ASN A 167 8.28 25.19 1.19
N GLU A 168 7.00 25.35 1.56
CA GLU A 168 6.41 24.73 2.76
C GLU A 168 6.45 23.19 2.71
N ALA A 169 6.32 22.59 1.51
CA ALA A 169 6.41 21.15 1.34
C ALA A 169 7.85 20.65 1.47
N LEU A 170 8.82 21.40 0.94
CA LEU A 170 10.24 21.10 1.08
C LEU A 170 10.72 21.25 2.53
N GLU A 171 10.25 22.29 3.23
CA GLU A 171 10.51 22.49 4.65
C GLU A 171 9.88 21.37 5.50
N ALA A 172 8.63 21.00 5.21
CA ALA A 172 7.98 19.88 5.88
C ALA A 172 8.75 18.56 5.67
N LEU A 173 9.27 18.30 4.47
CA LEU A 173 10.08 17.11 4.18
C LEU A 173 11.36 17.07 5.02
N PHE A 174 12.08 18.19 5.12
CA PHE A 174 13.29 18.31 5.93
C PHE A 174 12.98 18.12 7.42
N ASN A 175 12.01 18.87 7.95
CA ASN A 175 11.61 18.80 9.36
C ASN A 175 11.06 17.42 9.74
N PHE A 176 10.36 16.73 8.83
CA PHE A 176 9.86 15.37 9.07
C PHE A 176 11.00 14.38 9.20
N ARG A 177 12.04 14.49 8.35
CA ARG A 177 13.24 13.65 8.43
C ARG A 177 13.93 13.80 9.78
N GLU A 178 14.26 15.03 10.16
CA GLU A 178 14.95 15.33 11.42
C GLU A 178 14.13 14.83 12.62
N ARG A 179 12.82 15.08 12.60
CA ARG A 179 11.95 14.74 13.72
C ARG A 179 11.72 13.24 13.89
N TYR A 180 11.45 12.52 12.81
CA TYR A 180 10.96 11.14 12.86
C TYR A 180 11.98 10.13 12.37
N ILE A 181 12.56 10.35 11.20
CA ILE A 181 13.48 9.39 10.58
C ILE A 181 14.79 9.32 11.34
N GLU A 182 15.40 10.47 11.67
CA GLU A 182 16.70 10.49 12.35
C GLU A 182 16.62 10.08 13.83
N THR A 183 15.46 10.26 14.45
CA THR A 183 15.24 9.85 15.85
C THR A 183 14.68 8.44 16.01
N GLY A 184 14.35 7.74 14.91
CA GLY A 184 13.76 6.40 14.94
C GLY A 184 12.35 6.38 15.53
N LYS A 185 11.62 7.50 15.41
CA LYS A 185 10.28 7.67 15.98
C LYS A 185 9.24 7.85 14.90
N THR A 186 8.02 7.42 15.19
CA THR A 186 6.86 7.65 14.33
C THR A 186 5.88 8.62 14.99
N GLN A 187 4.94 9.14 14.22
CA GLN A 187 3.80 9.87 14.78
C GLN A 187 2.97 9.01 15.76
N ALA A 188 2.93 7.68 15.57
CA ALA A 188 2.26 6.78 16.49
C ALA A 188 2.95 6.76 17.87
N ASP A 189 4.28 6.87 17.91
CA ASP A 189 5.03 6.95 19.18
C ASP A 189 4.74 8.24 19.93
N GLU A 190 4.60 9.37 19.21
CA GLU A 190 4.17 10.63 19.81
C GLU A 190 2.74 10.56 20.35
N ALA A 191 1.82 9.95 19.59
CA ALA A 191 0.45 9.75 20.03
C ALA A 191 0.37 8.86 21.29
N ARG A 192 1.20 7.81 21.39
CA ARG A 192 1.33 6.99 22.60
C ARG A 192 1.89 7.79 23.77
N ALA A 193 2.98 8.54 23.56
CA ALA A 193 3.60 9.36 24.59
C ALA A 193 2.65 10.47 25.12
N ALA A 194 1.77 10.99 24.26
CA ALA A 194 0.73 11.95 24.60
C ALA A 194 -0.52 11.31 25.25
N GLY A 195 -0.56 9.98 25.41
CA GLY A 195 -1.69 9.27 25.98
C GLY A 195 -2.94 9.22 25.08
N LEU A 196 -2.81 9.53 23.78
CA LEU A 196 -3.90 9.51 22.81
C LEU A 196 -4.26 8.09 22.35
N VAL A 197 -3.35 7.14 22.57
CA VAL A 197 -3.58 5.71 22.31
C VAL A 197 -3.67 5.03 23.67
N THR A 198 -4.88 4.66 24.09
CA THR A 198 -5.04 3.69 25.18
C THR A 198 -4.42 2.39 24.71
N THR A 199 -3.44 1.85 25.44
CA THR A 199 -2.97 0.48 25.24
C THR A 199 -4.22 -0.40 25.20
N LEU A 200 -4.53 -1.01 24.06
CA LEU A 200 -5.48 -2.10 24.02
C LEU A 200 -4.90 -3.13 25.00
N SER A 201 -5.49 -3.21 26.18
CA SER A 201 -5.17 -4.23 27.17
C SER A 201 -5.15 -5.57 26.45
N ALA A 202 -4.26 -6.48 26.85
CA ALA A 202 -4.04 -7.80 26.26
C ALA A 202 -5.29 -8.72 26.20
N THR A 203 -6.47 -8.20 26.49
CA THR A 203 -7.79 -8.80 26.32
C THR A 203 -8.32 -8.81 24.88
N ALA A 204 -7.57 -8.27 23.90
CA ALA A 204 -7.89 -8.43 22.47
C ALA A 204 -7.43 -9.77 21.86
N ALA A 205 -6.89 -10.70 22.67
CA ALA A 205 -6.43 -12.02 22.25
C ALA A 205 -7.54 -13.00 21.84
N SER A 206 -8.81 -12.58 21.79
CA SER A 206 -9.94 -13.41 21.35
C SER A 206 -10.64 -12.82 20.13
N LEU A 207 -9.89 -12.49 19.08
CA LEU A 207 -10.50 -12.48 17.74
C LEU A 207 -10.49 -13.94 17.24
N PRO A 208 -11.64 -14.49 16.82
CA PRO A 208 -11.67 -15.84 16.27
C PRO A 208 -10.75 -15.90 15.04
N PRO A 209 -10.10 -17.05 14.78
CA PRO A 209 -9.21 -17.19 13.63
C PRO A 209 -9.95 -16.79 12.36
N GLN A 210 -9.38 -15.86 11.59
CA GLN A 210 -9.89 -15.57 10.26
C GLN A 210 -9.74 -16.83 9.43
N SER A 211 -10.87 -17.34 8.93
CA SER A 211 -10.89 -18.52 8.08
C SER A 211 -10.21 -18.19 6.75
N SER A 212 -9.09 -18.88 6.53
CA SER A 212 -8.36 -19.01 5.26
C SER A 212 -9.25 -19.45 4.11
#